data_AF-A0A5S4U7M7-F1
#
_entry.id   AF-A0A5S4U7M7-F1
#
_cell.length_a   1.000
_cell.length_b   1.000
_cell.length_c   1.000
_cell.angle_alpha   90.00
_cell.angle_beta   90.00
_cell.angle_gamma   90.00
#
_symmetry.space_group_name_H-M   'P 1'
#
loop_
_entity.id
_entity.type
_entity.pdbx_description
1 polymer ?
#
loop_
_entity_poly.entity_id
_entity_poly.type
_entity_poly.pdbx_seq_one_letter_code
_entity_poly.pdbx_strand_id
1 'polypeptide(L)'
;MAKRNRGTLKNYFRQGAMPSAEHFADLIDSSINALEEGFDKTPEHGVKIAALEPHARLMTFYRDSDPTRALWSVGLQPDGDQLRIHRHPSDERDNTADTDPLLTLTPDGRAGVNTTAPRHALDVNGVIGAQGRAGTQWADRLPADGEWHDLTPKLEGCQAFEVVAGVGIRHSGRYALIHAIALNTCAPSGFWFNLFGRKNRISARHAYYHSRADKLTLRWRRDDTPAHGQDGVRPYRLQIRTHTGYGDGIVIRYHLTRLWHDAYMHDCLLPTDEE
;
A
#
# COMPACT_ATOMS: atom_id res chain seq x y z
N MET A 1 -42.58 10.15 -9.75
CA MET A 1 -43.05 8.86 -9.22
C MET A 1 -43.74 9.07 -7.89
N ALA A 2 -45.00 8.66 -7.76
CA ALA A 2 -45.74 8.77 -6.51
C ALA A 2 -45.20 7.75 -5.50
N LYS A 3 -44.21 8.13 -4.68
CA LYS A 3 -43.72 7.32 -3.56
C LYS A 3 -44.78 7.25 -2.46
N ARG A 4 -45.85 6.48 -2.69
CA ARG A 4 -46.84 6.17 -1.65
C ARG A 4 -46.21 5.21 -0.66
N ASN A 5 -46.46 5.44 0.64
CA ASN A 5 -45.91 4.55 1.66
C ASN A 5 -46.59 3.16 1.57
N ARG A 6 -45.89 2.13 2.09
CA ARG A 6 -46.38 0.74 2.06
C ARG A 6 -47.72 0.55 2.78
N GLY A 7 -48.03 1.38 3.78
CA GLY A 7 -49.31 1.34 4.49
C GLY A 7 -50.48 1.77 3.60
N THR A 8 -50.30 2.85 2.84
CA THR A 8 -51.26 3.35 1.85
C THR A 8 -51.50 2.31 0.76
N LEU A 9 -50.43 1.72 0.22
CA LEU A 9 -50.53 0.67 -0.80
C LEU A 9 -51.30 -0.54 -0.28
N LYS A 10 -50.97 -1.04 0.92
CA LYS A 10 -51.70 -2.18 1.54
C LYS A 10 -53.19 -1.92 1.75
N ASN A 11 -53.61 -0.67 1.95
CA ASN A 11 -55.02 -0.34 2.16
C ASN A 11 -55.87 -0.53 0.90
N TYR A 12 -55.30 -0.31 -0.30
CA TYR A 12 -56.00 -0.52 -1.57
C TYR A 12 -56.30 -1.99 -1.88
N PHE A 13 -55.60 -2.92 -1.23
CA PHE A 13 -55.69 -4.37 -1.47
C PHE A 13 -56.24 -5.15 -0.27
N ARG A 14 -56.98 -4.49 0.63
CA ARG A 14 -57.66 -5.19 1.74
C ARG A 14 -58.81 -6.07 1.22
N GLN A 15 -59.19 -7.06 2.02
CA GLN A 15 -60.33 -7.92 1.72
C GLN A 15 -61.60 -7.08 1.50
N GLY A 16 -62.27 -7.28 0.37
CA GLY A 16 -63.46 -6.53 -0.04
C GLY A 16 -63.18 -5.20 -0.75
N ALA A 17 -61.92 -4.78 -0.87
CA ALA A 17 -61.54 -3.65 -1.73
C ALA A 17 -61.60 -4.04 -3.21
N MET A 18 -61.92 -3.08 -4.07
CA MET A 18 -61.87 -3.19 -5.54
C MET A 18 -60.76 -2.26 -6.06
N PRO A 19 -59.50 -2.73 -6.16
CA PRO A 19 -58.41 -1.91 -6.65
C PRO A 19 -58.58 -1.59 -8.14
N SER A 20 -58.29 -0.35 -8.53
CA SER A 20 -58.27 0.07 -9.93
C SER A 20 -56.94 -0.30 -10.62
N ALA A 21 -56.89 -0.17 -11.95
CA ALA A 21 -55.65 -0.33 -12.71
C ALA A 21 -54.52 0.59 -12.20
N GLU A 22 -54.84 1.82 -11.79
CA GLU A 22 -53.87 2.75 -11.18
C GLU A 22 -53.29 2.22 -9.86
N HIS A 23 -54.09 1.54 -9.02
CA HIS A 23 -53.57 0.94 -7.79
C HIS A 23 -52.57 -0.18 -8.08
N PHE A 24 -52.74 -0.93 -9.17
CA PHE A 24 -51.76 -1.93 -9.61
C PHE A 24 -50.49 -1.29 -10.16
N ALA A 25 -50.61 -0.21 -10.95
CA ALA A 25 -49.46 0.55 -11.43
C ALA A 25 -48.64 1.12 -10.26
N ASP A 26 -49.30 1.76 -9.29
CA ASP A 26 -48.66 2.28 -8.07
C ASP A 26 -47.91 1.18 -7.28
N LEU A 27 -48.42 -0.06 -7.27
CA LEU A 27 -47.77 -1.18 -6.60
C LEU A 27 -46.52 -1.65 -7.35
N ILE A 28 -46.62 -1.79 -8.67
CA ILE A 28 -45.52 -2.20 -9.54
C ILE A 28 -44.39 -1.17 -9.46
N ASP A 29 -44.70 0.11 -9.62
CA ASP A 29 -43.74 1.23 -9.56
C ASP A 29 -43.14 1.44 -8.16
N SER A 30 -43.76 0.90 -7.11
CA SER A 30 -43.24 0.96 -5.73
C SER A 30 -42.26 -0.18 -5.39
N SER A 31 -42.13 -1.16 -6.28
CA SER A 31 -41.26 -2.32 -6.11
C SER A 31 -39.92 -2.07 -6.81
N ILE A 32 -38.82 -2.46 -6.17
CA ILE A 32 -37.49 -2.35 -6.79
C ILE A 32 -37.38 -3.36 -7.92
N ASN A 33 -37.09 -2.89 -9.13
CA ASN A 33 -36.76 -3.75 -10.26
C ASN A 33 -35.24 -3.91 -10.35
N ALA A 34 -34.72 -5.07 -9.95
CA ALA A 34 -33.27 -5.32 -9.91
C ALA A 34 -32.58 -5.18 -11.28
N LEU A 35 -33.27 -5.46 -12.39
CA LEU A 35 -32.70 -5.36 -13.73
C LEU A 35 -32.64 -3.92 -14.23
N GLU A 36 -33.67 -3.13 -13.93
CA GLU A 36 -33.79 -1.74 -14.40
C GLU A 36 -33.12 -0.74 -13.46
N GLU A 37 -33.03 -1.03 -12.17
CA GLU A 37 -32.44 -0.14 -11.16
C GLU A 37 -30.99 -0.51 -10.82
N GLY A 38 -30.50 -1.67 -11.28
CA GLY A 38 -29.13 -2.12 -11.04
C GLY A 38 -28.83 -2.40 -9.56
N PHE A 39 -29.87 -2.56 -8.74
CA PHE A 39 -29.76 -2.77 -7.30
C PHE A 39 -30.38 -4.12 -6.91
N ASP A 40 -29.62 -4.94 -6.19
CA ASP A 40 -30.07 -6.25 -5.72
C ASP A 40 -29.43 -6.58 -4.37
N LYS A 41 -30.06 -7.46 -3.59
CA LYS A 41 -29.50 -7.95 -2.32
C LYS A 41 -29.78 -9.42 -2.13
N THR A 42 -28.72 -10.24 -2.12
CA THR A 42 -28.82 -11.67 -1.82
C THR A 42 -27.98 -12.04 -0.60
N PRO A 43 -28.29 -13.13 0.11
CA PRO A 43 -27.46 -13.63 1.21
C PRO A 43 -26.01 -13.92 0.81
N GLU A 44 -25.78 -14.41 -0.41
CA GLU A 44 -24.47 -14.86 -0.91
C GLU A 44 -23.56 -13.69 -1.30
N HIS A 45 -24.14 -12.64 -1.90
CA HIS A 45 -23.37 -11.54 -2.52
C HIS A 45 -23.53 -10.20 -1.79
N GLY A 46 -24.41 -10.12 -0.79
CA GLY A 46 -24.69 -8.87 -0.10
C GLY A 46 -25.39 -7.87 -1.01
N VAL A 47 -25.07 -6.58 -0.88
CA VAL A 47 -25.65 -5.50 -1.69
C VAL A 47 -24.90 -5.40 -3.01
N LYS A 48 -25.63 -5.53 -4.11
CA LYS A 48 -25.13 -5.40 -5.48
C LYS A 48 -25.60 -4.07 -6.05
N ILE A 49 -24.68 -3.33 -6.66
CA ILE A 49 -24.95 -2.06 -7.34
C ILE A 49 -24.25 -2.10 -8.69
N ALA A 50 -24.99 -1.91 -9.77
CA ALA A 50 -24.47 -1.81 -11.13
C ALA A 50 -24.50 -0.35 -11.60
N ALA A 51 -23.43 0.07 -12.29
CA ALA A 51 -23.44 1.32 -13.03
C ALA A 51 -24.19 1.08 -14.35
N LEU A 52 -25.43 1.56 -14.44
CA LEU A 52 -26.26 1.39 -15.64
C LEU A 52 -25.91 2.38 -16.76
N GLU A 53 -25.23 3.47 -16.42
CA GLU A 53 -24.75 4.50 -17.33
C GLU A 53 -23.27 4.78 -17.06
N PRO A 54 -22.48 5.23 -18.05
CA PRO A 54 -21.05 5.47 -17.87
C PRO A 54 -20.73 6.44 -16.72
N HIS A 55 -21.56 7.46 -16.49
CA HIS A 55 -21.34 8.46 -15.44
C HIS A 55 -22.18 8.20 -14.19
N ALA A 56 -22.72 6.98 -14.04
CA ALA A 56 -23.60 6.65 -12.93
C ALA A 56 -22.86 6.68 -11.58
N ARG A 57 -23.45 7.38 -10.62
CA ARG A 57 -23.05 7.28 -9.20
C ARG A 57 -23.65 6.02 -8.62
N LEU A 58 -22.80 5.18 -8.03
CA LEU A 58 -23.24 3.98 -7.31
C LEU A 58 -23.82 4.33 -5.94
N MET A 59 -23.22 5.28 -5.23
CA MET A 59 -23.70 5.76 -3.93
C MET A 59 -23.51 7.27 -3.82
N THR A 60 -24.44 7.96 -3.15
CA THR A 60 -24.34 9.38 -2.82
C THR A 60 -24.78 9.59 -1.37
N PHE A 61 -24.01 10.39 -0.62
CA PHE A 61 -24.21 10.58 0.81
C PHE A 61 -24.62 12.03 1.12
N TYR A 62 -25.65 12.18 1.94
CA TYR A 62 -26.24 13.46 2.36
C TYR A 62 -26.21 13.55 3.89
N ARG A 63 -26.17 14.75 4.47
CA ARG A 63 -26.24 14.94 5.94
C ARG A 63 -27.67 15.07 6.44
N ASP A 64 -28.46 15.88 5.76
CA ASP A 64 -29.85 16.15 6.09
C ASP A 64 -30.76 15.55 5.03
N SER A 65 -32.08 15.63 5.25
CA SER A 65 -33.08 15.29 4.24
C SER A 65 -33.10 16.26 3.05
N ASP A 66 -32.12 17.15 2.91
CA ASP A 66 -31.95 18.00 1.74
C ASP A 66 -31.29 17.20 0.62
N PRO A 67 -32.07 16.78 -0.41
CA PRO A 67 -31.56 15.96 -1.50
C PRO A 67 -30.68 16.75 -2.47
N THR A 68 -30.55 18.06 -2.30
CA THR A 68 -29.77 18.92 -3.20
C THR A 68 -28.31 19.08 -2.77
N ARG A 69 -27.96 18.60 -1.57
CA ARG A 69 -26.63 18.78 -0.97
C ARG A 69 -25.91 17.45 -0.72
N ALA A 70 -25.42 16.85 -1.79
CA ALA A 70 -24.52 15.71 -1.69
C ALA A 70 -23.20 16.14 -1.02
N LEU A 71 -22.69 15.32 -0.09
CA LEU A 71 -21.39 15.53 0.56
C LEU A 71 -20.31 14.64 -0.03
N TRP A 72 -20.70 13.43 -0.46
CA TRP A 72 -19.80 12.44 -1.03
C TRP A 72 -20.51 11.63 -2.10
N SER A 73 -19.74 11.13 -3.07
CA SER A 73 -20.25 10.13 -4.01
C SER A 73 -19.21 9.05 -4.29
N VAL A 74 -19.70 7.85 -4.57
CA VAL A 74 -18.92 6.70 -5.02
C VAL A 74 -19.42 6.30 -6.39
N GLY A 75 -18.52 6.07 -7.34
CA GLY A 75 -18.84 5.69 -8.71
C GLY A 75 -17.70 4.92 -9.37
N LEU A 76 -17.95 4.41 -10.57
CA LEU A 76 -16.89 3.88 -11.44
C LEU A 76 -16.38 4.98 -12.36
N GLN A 77 -15.17 4.81 -12.87
CA GLN A 77 -14.68 5.63 -13.98
C GLN A 77 -15.55 5.36 -15.23
N PRO A 78 -15.92 6.39 -16.03
CA PRO A 78 -16.81 6.17 -17.18
C PRO A 78 -16.35 5.13 -18.19
N ASP A 79 -15.05 5.11 -18.47
CA ASP A 79 -14.43 4.20 -19.44
C ASP A 79 -13.52 3.16 -18.78
N GLY A 80 -13.75 2.82 -17.50
CA GLY A 80 -12.91 1.85 -16.82
C GLY A 80 -13.40 1.40 -15.45
N ASP A 81 -12.76 0.37 -14.92
CA ASP A 81 -13.23 -0.32 -13.72
C ASP A 81 -12.66 0.27 -12.42
N GLN A 82 -12.16 1.51 -12.45
CA GLN A 82 -11.66 2.17 -11.26
C GLN A 82 -12.82 2.63 -10.37
N LEU A 83 -12.82 2.24 -9.10
CA LEU A 83 -13.75 2.78 -8.12
C LEU A 83 -13.22 4.12 -7.60
N ARG A 84 -14.07 5.15 -7.64
CA ARG A 84 -13.71 6.52 -7.27
C ARG A 84 -14.60 7.06 -6.18
N ILE A 85 -14.00 7.70 -5.19
CA ILE A 85 -14.69 8.42 -4.11
C ILE A 85 -14.41 9.91 -4.27
N HIS A 86 -15.48 10.69 -4.41
CA HIS A 86 -15.43 12.13 -4.55
C HIS A 86 -15.99 12.79 -3.30
N ARG A 87 -15.38 13.92 -2.92
CA ARG A 87 -15.88 14.84 -1.91
C ARG A 87 -16.54 16.02 -2.61
N HIS A 88 -17.74 16.38 -2.19
CA HIS A 88 -18.46 17.54 -2.69
C HIS A 88 -18.40 18.66 -1.64
N PRO A 89 -17.60 19.72 -1.85
CA PRO A 89 -17.57 20.87 -0.93
C PRO A 89 -18.92 21.60 -0.93
N SER A 90 -19.26 22.18 0.22
CA SER A 90 -20.61 22.70 0.52
C SER A 90 -21.11 23.85 -0.35
N ASP A 91 -20.21 24.50 -1.07
CA ASP A 91 -20.46 25.78 -1.72
C ASP A 91 -20.68 25.62 -3.23
N GLU A 92 -20.46 24.42 -3.77
CA GLU A 92 -20.67 24.09 -5.17
C GLU A 92 -22.03 23.43 -5.33
N ARG A 93 -23.03 24.25 -5.68
CA ARG A 93 -24.31 23.76 -6.20
C ARG A 93 -24.05 23.06 -7.53
N ASP A 94 -24.08 21.74 -7.51
CA ASP A 94 -24.34 20.89 -8.67
C ASP A 94 -23.38 21.03 -9.87
N ASN A 95 -22.19 21.59 -9.68
CA ASN A 95 -21.12 21.52 -10.67
C ASN A 95 -20.35 20.22 -10.47
N THR A 96 -21.01 19.11 -10.76
CA THR A 96 -20.42 17.77 -10.66
C THR A 96 -19.56 17.39 -11.87
N ALA A 97 -19.01 18.40 -12.55
CA ALA A 97 -18.05 18.20 -13.63
C ALA A 97 -16.65 18.14 -13.01
N ASP A 98 -16.05 16.95 -13.07
CA ASP A 98 -14.61 16.81 -13.24
C ASP A 98 -13.69 17.24 -12.09
N THR A 99 -14.17 17.17 -10.84
CA THR A 99 -13.24 17.21 -9.70
C THR A 99 -12.53 15.86 -9.58
N ASP A 100 -11.19 15.89 -9.54
CA ASP A 100 -10.36 14.71 -9.28
C ASP A 100 -10.87 13.94 -8.05
N PRO A 101 -10.90 12.59 -8.11
CA PRO A 101 -11.31 11.78 -6.97
C PRO A 101 -10.36 11.96 -5.79
N LEU A 102 -10.95 12.00 -4.59
CA LEU A 102 -10.16 11.98 -3.35
C LEU A 102 -9.48 10.63 -3.16
N LEU A 103 -10.21 9.54 -3.46
CA LEU A 103 -9.70 8.17 -3.39
C LEU A 103 -10.02 7.43 -4.68
N THR A 104 -9.00 6.79 -5.24
CA THR A 104 -9.12 5.88 -6.40
C THR A 104 -8.69 4.49 -5.97
N LEU A 105 -9.51 3.48 -6.26
CA LEU A 105 -9.14 2.06 -6.13
C LEU A 105 -9.14 1.43 -7.52
N THR A 106 -8.05 0.78 -7.88
CA THR A 106 -7.88 0.15 -9.19
C THR A 106 -8.17 -1.35 -9.12
N PRO A 107 -8.59 -1.98 -10.24
CA PRO A 107 -8.81 -3.44 -10.30
C PRO A 107 -7.57 -4.28 -9.96
N ASP A 108 -6.36 -3.75 -10.18
CA ASP A 108 -5.10 -4.41 -9.83
C ASP A 108 -4.69 -4.20 -8.36
N GLY A 109 -5.58 -3.64 -7.53
CA GLY A 109 -5.43 -3.59 -6.07
C GLY A 109 -4.62 -2.41 -5.55
N ARG A 110 -4.49 -1.31 -6.32
CA ARG A 110 -3.82 -0.09 -5.87
C ARG A 110 -4.82 0.91 -5.32
N ALA A 111 -4.36 1.71 -4.35
CA ALA A 111 -5.10 2.82 -3.78
C ALA A 111 -4.35 4.14 -4.05
N GLY A 112 -5.06 5.13 -4.60
CA GLY A 112 -4.57 6.48 -4.85
C GLY A 112 -5.31 7.50 -4.00
N VAL A 113 -4.61 8.34 -3.25
CA VAL A 113 -5.18 9.52 -2.58
C VAL A 113 -4.82 10.77 -3.38
N ASN A 114 -5.82 11.53 -3.82
CA ASN A 114 -5.68 12.68 -4.72
C ASN A 114 -4.95 12.36 -6.04
N THR A 115 -5.12 11.13 -6.56
CA THR A 115 -4.56 10.70 -7.84
C THR A 115 -5.46 9.66 -8.50
N THR A 116 -5.62 9.75 -9.82
CA THR A 116 -6.40 8.83 -10.66
C THR A 116 -5.57 7.67 -11.21
N ALA A 117 -4.24 7.77 -11.16
CA ALA A 117 -3.32 6.80 -11.73
C ALA A 117 -2.24 6.39 -10.71
N PRO A 118 -2.61 5.68 -9.63
CA PRO A 118 -1.66 5.25 -8.61
C PRO A 118 -0.59 4.33 -9.21
N ARG A 119 0.68 4.68 -9.00
CA ARG A 119 1.83 3.90 -9.52
C ARG A 119 2.35 2.85 -8.54
N HIS A 120 1.93 2.95 -7.27
CA HIS A 120 2.29 2.04 -6.20
C HIS A 120 1.03 1.50 -5.51
N ALA A 121 1.19 0.46 -4.69
CA ALA A 121 0.08 -0.13 -3.94
C ALA A 121 -0.71 0.91 -3.13
N LEU A 122 0.00 1.89 -2.54
CA LEU A 122 -0.56 3.12 -2.03
C LEU A 122 0.21 4.29 -2.63
N ASP A 123 -0.49 5.17 -3.34
CA ASP A 123 0.06 6.40 -3.93
C ASP A 123 -0.67 7.60 -3.34
N VAL A 124 0.07 8.57 -2.80
CA VAL A 124 -0.51 9.72 -2.12
C VAL A 124 0.06 10.98 -2.76
N ASN A 125 -0.79 11.70 -3.48
CA ASN A 125 -0.47 13.04 -3.96
C ASN A 125 -0.75 14.05 -2.83
N GLY A 126 0.20 14.16 -1.91
CA GLY A 126 0.09 15.00 -0.72
C GLY A 126 1.08 14.62 0.38
N VAL A 127 0.75 14.98 1.62
CA VAL A 127 1.59 14.70 2.80
C VAL A 127 1.05 13.50 3.56
N ILE A 128 1.94 12.55 3.89
CA ILE A 128 1.62 11.40 4.74
C ILE A 128 2.03 11.70 6.18
N GLY A 129 1.06 11.72 7.09
CA GLY A 129 1.29 11.67 8.54
C GLY A 129 1.23 10.22 9.04
N ALA A 130 2.26 9.75 9.74
CA ALA A 130 2.32 8.39 10.29
C ALA A 130 2.92 8.38 11.69
N GLN A 131 2.34 7.58 12.60
CA GLN A 131 2.88 7.38 13.95
C GLN A 131 4.15 6.51 13.96
N GLY A 132 4.32 5.67 12.94
CA GLY A 132 5.48 4.81 12.77
C GLY A 132 5.43 4.10 11.42
N ARG A 133 6.57 3.52 11.02
CA ARG A 133 6.68 2.66 9.83
C ARG A 133 7.43 1.39 10.19
N ALA A 134 6.82 0.24 9.90
CA ALA A 134 7.48 -1.04 9.96
C ALA A 134 7.88 -1.46 8.54
N GLY A 135 9.14 -1.83 8.37
CA GLY A 135 9.62 -2.46 7.15
C GLY A 135 9.40 -3.98 7.15
N THR A 136 10.00 -4.65 6.17
CA THR A 136 10.00 -6.11 6.10
C THR A 136 11.06 -6.73 7.01
N GLN A 137 10.82 -7.98 7.42
CA GLN A 137 11.77 -8.86 8.09
C GLN A 137 11.90 -10.11 7.23
N TRP A 138 13.09 -10.37 6.69
CA TRP A 138 13.34 -11.59 5.90
C TRP A 138 13.73 -12.80 6.75
N ALA A 139 14.23 -12.57 7.96
CA ALA A 139 14.50 -13.58 8.96
C ALA A 139 13.73 -13.24 10.24
N ASP A 140 13.03 -14.23 10.78
CA ASP A 140 12.17 -14.03 11.96
C ASP A 140 12.96 -13.70 13.22
N ARG A 141 14.15 -14.31 13.36
CA ARG A 141 15.00 -14.19 14.55
C ARG A 141 16.47 -14.26 14.16
N LEU A 142 17.23 -13.22 14.49
CA LEU A 142 18.68 -13.22 14.33
C LEU A 142 19.33 -13.28 15.71
N PRO A 143 20.12 -14.32 16.02
CA PRO A 143 20.87 -14.39 17.28
C PRO A 143 21.76 -13.16 17.50
N ALA A 144 21.84 -12.70 18.75
CA ALA A 144 22.75 -11.64 19.17
C ALA A 144 24.04 -12.24 19.77
N ASP A 145 24.70 -13.13 19.03
CA ASP A 145 25.80 -13.99 19.48
C ASP A 145 27.21 -13.44 19.17
N GLY A 146 27.30 -12.36 18.39
CA GLY A 146 28.57 -11.78 17.93
C GLY A 146 28.97 -12.22 16.52
N GLU A 147 28.26 -13.19 15.95
CA GLU A 147 28.47 -13.71 14.61
C GLU A 147 27.69 -12.91 13.55
N TRP A 148 28.13 -13.03 12.29
CA TRP A 148 27.46 -12.38 11.17
C TRP A 148 26.24 -13.16 10.70
N HIS A 149 25.10 -12.47 10.63
CA HIS A 149 23.83 -13.03 10.17
C HIS A 149 23.31 -12.27 8.95
N ASP A 150 22.64 -12.96 8.04
CA ASP A 150 22.02 -12.38 6.85
C ASP A 150 20.74 -11.60 7.22
N LEU A 151 20.69 -10.31 6.87
CA LEU A 151 19.48 -9.51 6.94
C LEU A 151 18.59 -9.69 5.71
N THR A 152 19.21 -10.02 4.57
CA THR A 152 18.56 -10.14 3.26
C THR A 152 18.83 -11.53 2.68
N PRO A 153 17.96 -12.04 1.78
CA PRO A 153 18.36 -13.12 0.88
C PRO A 153 19.52 -12.69 -0.04
N LYS A 154 19.93 -13.58 -0.94
CA LYS A 154 20.85 -13.27 -2.04
C LYS A 154 20.24 -12.15 -2.90
N LEU A 155 20.97 -11.07 -3.10
CA LEU A 155 20.59 -9.92 -3.90
C LEU A 155 21.53 -9.76 -5.10
N GLU A 156 21.03 -9.03 -6.10
CA GLU A 156 21.79 -8.63 -7.28
C GLU A 156 21.40 -7.20 -7.69
N GLY A 157 22.15 -6.61 -8.62
CA GLY A 157 21.89 -5.28 -9.16
C GLY A 157 22.19 -4.15 -8.17
N CYS A 158 21.55 -3.02 -8.40
CA CYS A 158 21.53 -1.85 -7.54
C CYS A 158 20.47 -1.99 -6.44
N GLN A 159 20.87 -1.76 -5.19
CA GLN A 159 20.01 -1.89 -4.03
C GLN A 159 20.20 -0.70 -3.09
N ALA A 160 19.10 -0.25 -2.50
CA ALA A 160 19.08 0.75 -1.45
C ALA A 160 18.10 0.33 -0.36
N PHE A 161 18.58 0.25 0.88
CA PHE A 161 17.76 -0.07 2.04
C PHE A 161 17.95 0.95 3.15
N GLU A 162 16.86 1.27 3.84
CA GLU A 162 16.89 1.76 5.20
C GLU A 162 16.80 0.58 6.16
N VAL A 163 17.72 0.53 7.12
CA VAL A 163 17.78 -0.49 8.16
C VAL A 163 17.58 0.17 9.51
N VAL A 164 16.62 -0.31 10.28
CA VAL A 164 16.52 -0.03 11.71
C VAL A 164 16.65 -1.37 12.42
N ALA A 165 17.62 -1.48 13.33
CA ALA A 165 17.80 -2.69 14.11
C ALA A 165 18.15 -2.36 15.56
N GLY A 166 17.75 -3.23 16.47
CA GLY A 166 18.02 -3.08 17.89
C GLY A 166 18.12 -4.42 18.60
N VAL A 167 18.85 -4.40 19.69
CA VAL A 167 18.99 -5.50 20.64
C VAL A 167 19.08 -4.91 22.03
N GLY A 168 18.54 -5.61 23.02
CA GLY A 168 18.67 -5.18 24.39
C GLY A 168 18.18 -6.18 25.41
N ILE A 169 18.77 -6.12 26.60
CA ILE A 169 18.38 -6.95 27.74
C ILE A 169 17.81 -6.02 28.80
N ARG A 170 16.55 -6.23 29.16
CA ARG A 170 15.81 -5.39 30.09
C ARG A 170 16.58 -5.25 31.42
N HIS A 171 16.76 -4.02 31.90
CA HIS A 171 17.42 -3.70 33.18
C HIS A 171 18.91 -4.06 33.30
N SER A 172 19.58 -4.45 32.22
CA SER A 172 21.02 -4.79 32.25
C SER A 172 21.95 -3.62 31.90
N GLY A 173 21.41 -2.55 31.28
CA GLY A 173 22.22 -1.53 30.63
C GLY A 173 22.86 -1.98 29.30
N ARG A 174 22.55 -3.17 28.79
CA ARG A 174 23.03 -3.62 27.47
C ARG A 174 21.94 -3.39 26.43
N TYR A 175 22.12 -2.33 25.66
CA TYR A 175 21.22 -1.94 24.57
C TYR A 175 22.03 -1.37 23.41
N ALA A 176 21.62 -1.70 22.20
CA ALA A 176 22.08 -1.04 20.99
C ALA A 176 20.94 -0.85 20.00
N LEU A 177 20.95 0.30 19.34
CA LEU A 177 20.07 0.67 18.25
C LEU A 177 20.93 1.22 17.10
N ILE A 178 20.61 0.81 15.89
CA ILE A 178 21.24 1.29 14.66
C ILE A 178 20.16 1.74 13.68
N HIS A 179 20.38 2.90 13.07
CA HIS A 179 19.66 3.38 11.89
C HIS A 179 20.68 3.56 10.78
N ALA A 180 20.45 2.95 9.62
CA ALA A 180 21.41 2.98 8.53
C ALA A 180 20.74 3.07 7.16
N ILE A 181 21.42 3.76 6.24
CA ILE A 181 21.15 3.70 4.80
C ILE A 181 22.25 2.85 4.16
N ALA A 182 21.87 1.72 3.58
CA ALA A 182 22.77 0.77 2.94
C ALA A 182 22.58 0.82 1.42
N LEU A 183 23.62 1.29 0.72
CA LEU A 183 23.64 1.39 -0.74
C LEU A 183 24.63 0.39 -1.34
N ASN A 184 24.28 -0.20 -2.48
CA ASN A 184 25.16 -1.08 -3.24
C ASN A 184 24.82 -1.02 -4.73
N THR A 185 25.83 -0.89 -5.58
CA THR A 185 25.69 -0.86 -7.05
C THR A 185 26.42 -2.06 -7.65
N CYS A 186 25.77 -3.22 -7.71
CA CYS A 186 26.30 -4.45 -8.32
C CYS A 186 27.61 -4.98 -7.71
N ALA A 187 27.85 -4.75 -6.41
CA ALA A 187 29.01 -5.29 -5.68
C ALA A 187 30.39 -5.08 -6.40
N PRO A 188 30.82 -3.83 -6.62
CA PRO A 188 31.94 -3.50 -7.51
C PRO A 188 33.29 -4.01 -7.00
N SER A 189 33.98 -4.88 -7.74
CA SER A 189 35.29 -5.43 -7.35
C SER A 189 36.45 -4.57 -7.85
N GLY A 190 37.19 -3.93 -6.95
CA GLY A 190 38.46 -3.27 -7.30
C GLY A 190 39.35 -3.08 -6.08
N PHE A 191 40.58 -3.62 -6.12
CA PHE A 191 41.53 -3.67 -5.01
C PHE A 191 41.84 -2.29 -4.44
N TRP A 192 42.25 -1.34 -5.29
CA TRP A 192 42.58 0.04 -4.88
C TRP A 192 41.40 0.82 -4.27
N PHE A 193 40.17 0.49 -4.67
CA PHE A 193 38.97 1.21 -4.24
C PHE A 193 38.28 0.58 -3.02
N ASN A 194 38.48 -0.73 -2.82
CA ASN A 194 38.02 -1.46 -1.64
C ASN A 194 38.93 -1.23 -0.42
N LEU A 195 40.21 -0.88 -0.62
CA LEU A 195 41.17 -0.62 0.47
C LEU A 195 40.72 0.50 1.42
N PHE A 196 39.90 1.44 0.94
CA PHE A 196 39.32 2.52 1.76
C PHE A 196 37.80 2.36 2.01
N GLY A 197 37.18 1.26 1.56
CA GLY A 197 35.77 0.93 1.85
C GLY A 197 34.74 1.93 1.32
N ARG A 198 35.06 2.74 0.29
CA ARG A 198 34.25 3.93 -0.07
C ARG A 198 33.08 3.70 -1.04
N LYS A 199 33.05 2.59 -1.81
CA LYS A 199 32.07 2.42 -2.91
C LYS A 199 30.69 1.93 -2.45
N ASN A 200 30.63 0.87 -1.64
CA ASN A 200 29.36 0.35 -1.10
C ASN A 200 29.14 0.87 0.31
N ARG A 201 28.76 2.16 0.38
CA ARG A 201 28.67 2.87 1.64
C ARG A 201 27.43 2.45 2.40
N ILE A 202 27.66 1.95 3.62
CA ILE A 202 26.63 1.89 4.65
C ILE A 202 26.85 3.11 5.54
N SER A 203 25.89 4.04 5.53
CA SER A 203 25.90 5.19 6.41
C SER A 203 25.04 4.88 7.63
N ALA A 204 25.66 4.69 8.78
CA ALA A 204 24.98 4.23 10.00
C ALA A 204 25.14 5.21 11.17
N ARG A 205 24.05 5.44 11.89
CA ARG A 205 23.99 6.14 13.18
C ARG A 205 23.69 5.11 14.27
N HIS A 206 24.36 5.24 15.40
CA HIS A 206 24.29 4.26 16.48
C HIS A 206 23.93 4.97 17.79
N ALA A 207 23.06 4.34 18.58
CA ALA A 207 22.89 4.60 19.99
C ALA A 207 23.19 3.30 20.74
N TYR A 208 24.05 3.36 21.76
CA TYR A 208 24.44 2.20 22.56
C TYR A 208 24.79 2.69 23.96
N TYR A 209 24.43 1.91 24.97
CA TYR A 209 24.33 2.43 26.34
C TYR A 209 25.68 2.53 27.06
N HIS A 210 26.48 1.46 27.07
CA HIS A 210 27.70 1.42 27.91
C HIS A 210 29.00 1.37 27.09
N SER A 211 29.16 0.36 26.24
CA SER A 211 30.44 0.10 25.57
C SER A 211 30.30 -0.04 24.06
N ARG A 212 31.39 0.26 23.34
CA ARG A 212 31.48 -0.07 21.91
C ARG A 212 31.29 -1.57 21.65
N ALA A 213 31.55 -2.42 22.65
CA ALA A 213 31.32 -3.86 22.60
C ALA A 213 29.84 -4.26 22.48
N ASP A 214 28.92 -3.34 22.78
CA ASP A 214 27.47 -3.55 22.65
C ASP A 214 26.97 -3.21 21.25
N LYS A 215 27.79 -2.61 20.38
CA LYS A 215 27.36 -2.11 19.07
C LYS A 215 26.85 -3.21 18.14
N LEU A 216 25.88 -2.81 17.32
CA LEU A 216 25.54 -3.49 16.09
C LEU A 216 26.44 -3.00 14.96
N THR A 217 26.71 -3.84 13.97
CA THR A 217 27.43 -3.44 12.76
C THR A 217 26.86 -4.16 11.55
N LEU A 218 26.84 -3.44 10.42
CA LEU A 218 26.37 -3.91 9.14
C LEU A 218 27.54 -4.10 8.17
N ARG A 219 27.41 -5.04 7.24
CA ARG A 219 28.32 -5.16 6.09
C ARG A 219 27.61 -5.70 4.86
N TRP A 220 28.15 -5.38 3.70
CA TRP A 220 27.88 -6.13 2.47
C TRP A 220 28.82 -7.33 2.40
N ARG A 221 28.27 -8.53 2.24
CA ARG A 221 29.03 -9.76 1.98
C ARG A 221 28.80 -10.17 0.53
N ARG A 222 29.86 -10.39 -0.23
CA ARG A 222 29.75 -11.00 -1.56
C ARG A 222 29.66 -12.50 -1.42
N ASP A 223 28.83 -13.11 -2.25
CA ASP A 223 28.83 -14.54 -2.43
C ASP A 223 29.91 -14.88 -3.48
N ASP A 224 30.52 -16.07 -3.37
CA ASP A 224 31.54 -16.49 -4.30
C ASP A 224 30.93 -16.67 -5.70
N THR A 225 31.39 -15.86 -6.66
CA THR A 225 31.12 -16.07 -8.08
C THR A 225 32.03 -17.17 -8.62
N PRO A 226 31.52 -18.18 -9.34
CA PRO A 226 32.36 -19.16 -10.03
C PRO A 226 33.37 -18.44 -10.92
N ALA A 227 34.63 -18.87 -10.85
CA ALA A 227 35.77 -18.19 -11.47
C ALA A 227 35.66 -18.02 -13.01
N HIS A 228 34.73 -18.70 -13.68
CA HIS A 228 34.55 -18.73 -15.13
C HIS A 228 33.08 -18.56 -15.60
N GLY A 229 32.22 -17.89 -14.83
CA GLY A 229 30.85 -17.57 -15.28
C GLY A 229 30.84 -16.34 -16.20
N GLN A 230 30.45 -16.51 -17.46
CA GLN A 230 30.33 -15.45 -18.48
C GLN A 230 29.23 -14.40 -18.19
N ASP A 231 28.43 -14.57 -17.14
CA ASP A 231 27.15 -13.84 -17.02
C ASP A 231 27.22 -12.49 -16.29
N GLY A 232 28.39 -12.07 -15.78
CA GLY A 232 28.52 -10.76 -15.10
C GLY A 232 27.70 -10.60 -13.81
N VAL A 233 26.95 -11.62 -13.40
CA VAL A 233 26.14 -11.70 -12.17
C VAL A 233 27.04 -11.63 -10.95
N ARG A 234 26.78 -10.66 -10.06
CA ARG A 234 27.57 -10.40 -8.85
C ARG A 234 26.68 -10.41 -7.62
N PRO A 235 26.36 -11.59 -7.08
CA PRO A 235 25.47 -11.68 -5.94
C PRO A 235 26.11 -11.28 -4.62
N TYR A 236 25.29 -10.73 -3.74
CA TYR A 236 25.73 -10.29 -2.41
C TYR A 236 24.55 -10.28 -1.42
N ARG A 237 24.88 -10.10 -0.15
CA ARG A 237 23.93 -10.05 0.97
C ARG A 237 24.26 -8.91 1.90
N LEU A 238 23.23 -8.32 2.52
CA LEU A 238 23.42 -7.42 3.66
C LEU A 238 23.44 -8.26 4.93
N GLN A 239 24.46 -8.08 5.76
CA GLN A 239 24.62 -8.81 7.02
C GLN A 239 24.67 -7.85 8.20
N ILE A 240 24.28 -8.36 9.36
CA ILE A 240 24.36 -7.68 10.66
C ILE A 240 25.06 -8.57 11.68
N ARG A 241 25.70 -7.96 12.68
CA ARG A 241 26.14 -8.65 13.90
C ARG A 241 26.12 -7.72 15.11
N THR A 242 26.10 -8.30 16.30
CA THR A 242 26.60 -7.63 17.51
C THR A 242 28.13 -7.72 17.57
N HIS A 243 28.78 -6.82 18.32
CA HIS A 243 30.24 -6.91 18.54
C HIS A 243 30.61 -8.00 19.55
N THR A 244 29.73 -8.28 20.50
CA THR A 244 29.85 -9.35 21.48
C THR A 244 28.50 -10.06 21.64
N GLY A 245 28.53 -11.27 22.19
CA GLY A 245 27.33 -11.98 22.57
C GLY A 245 26.52 -11.22 23.63
N TYR A 246 25.21 -11.18 23.46
CA TYR A 246 24.26 -10.67 24.45
C TYR A 246 23.75 -11.78 25.40
N GLY A 247 24.18 -13.03 25.18
CA GLY A 247 23.76 -14.18 25.98
C GLY A 247 22.65 -14.98 25.31
N ASP A 248 22.34 -16.13 25.91
CA ASP A 248 21.44 -17.12 25.33
C ASP A 248 20.01 -16.60 25.20
N GLY A 249 19.39 -16.89 24.05
CA GLY A 249 18.00 -16.50 23.77
C GLY A 249 17.80 -15.01 23.43
N ILE A 250 18.86 -14.20 23.39
CA ILE A 250 18.76 -12.80 22.98
C ILE A 250 18.89 -12.68 21.46
N VAL A 251 17.96 -11.94 20.84
CA VAL A 251 17.89 -11.75 19.39
C VAL A 251 17.96 -10.28 19.01
N ILE A 252 18.53 -10.02 17.84
CA ILE A 252 18.45 -8.76 17.13
C ILE A 252 17.06 -8.68 16.49
N ARG A 253 16.34 -7.59 16.76
CA ARG A 253 15.10 -7.21 16.08
C ARG A 253 15.42 -6.14 15.05
N TYR A 254 14.81 -6.22 13.88
CA TYR A 254 15.11 -5.27 12.81
C TYR A 254 13.92 -5.05 11.89
N HIS A 255 13.95 -4.05 11.05
CA HIS A 255 13.13 -3.98 9.85
C HIS A 255 13.91 -3.29 8.73
N LEU A 256 13.65 -3.70 7.49
CA LEU A 256 14.22 -3.09 6.29
C LEU A 256 13.12 -2.44 5.46
N THR A 257 13.41 -1.25 4.95
CA THR A 257 12.58 -0.62 3.92
C THR A 257 13.40 -0.46 2.67
N ARG A 258 12.89 -0.99 1.56
CA ARG A 258 13.49 -0.81 0.25
C ARG A 258 13.27 0.62 -0.21
N LEU A 259 14.34 1.28 -0.65
CA LEU A 259 14.34 2.67 -1.11
C LEU A 259 14.51 2.79 -2.63
N TRP A 260 14.86 1.68 -3.30
CA TRP A 260 15.11 1.63 -4.74
C TRP A 260 14.53 0.35 -5.34
N HIS A 261 13.74 0.47 -6.42
CA HIS A 261 12.92 -0.63 -6.94
C HIS A 261 13.41 -1.20 -8.28
N ASP A 262 14.27 -0.50 -9.01
CA ASP A 262 14.77 -0.90 -10.33
C ASP A 262 16.22 -1.41 -10.27
N ALA A 263 16.39 -2.70 -9.95
CA ALA A 263 17.73 -3.25 -9.68
C ALA A 263 18.72 -3.12 -10.84
N TYR A 264 18.25 -3.00 -12.08
CA TYR A 264 19.11 -2.95 -13.27
C TYR A 264 19.04 -1.63 -14.03
N MET A 265 18.42 -0.60 -13.46
CA MET A 265 18.30 0.74 -14.06
C MET A 265 17.58 0.69 -15.42
N HIS A 266 16.62 -0.22 -15.59
CA HIS A 266 15.81 -0.32 -16.80
C HIS A 266 15.08 0.99 -17.11
N ASP A 267 14.57 1.68 -16.09
CA ASP A 267 13.82 2.92 -16.25
C ASP A 267 14.73 4.13 -16.58
N CYS A 268 16.05 3.93 -16.62
CA CYS A 268 17.00 4.95 -17.04
C CYS A 268 17.26 4.96 -18.56
N LEU A 269 16.79 3.94 -19.27
CA LEU A 269 16.90 3.87 -20.72
C LEU A 269 15.70 4.58 -21.34
N LEU A 270 15.96 5.50 -22.27
CA LEU A 270 14.88 6.02 -23.11
C LEU A 270 14.33 4.87 -23.95
N PRO A 271 13.02 4.86 -24.25
CA PRO A 271 12.48 3.97 -25.26
C PRO A 271 13.31 4.18 -26.54
N THR A 272 13.89 3.12 -27.08
CA THR A 272 14.37 3.17 -28.46
C THR A 272 13.14 3.38 -29.31
N ASP A 273 13.07 4.51 -30.02
CA ASP A 273 12.09 4.70 -31.08
C ASP A 273 12.28 3.54 -32.07
N GLU A 274 11.42 2.53 -31.99
CA GLU A 274 11.34 1.49 -33.02
C GLU A 274 10.69 2.14 -34.25
N GLU A 275 11.49 2.38 -35.29
CA GLU A 275 11.03 2.69 -36.65
C GLU A 275 10.32 1.50 -37.31
#